data_AF-A0A7C3MVY7-F1
#
_entry.id   AF-A0A7C3MVY7-F1
#
_cell.length_a   1.000
_cell.length_b   1.000
_cell.length_c   1.000
_cell.angle_alpha   90.00
_cell.angle_beta   90.00
_cell.angle_gamma   90.00
#
_symmetry.space_group_name_H-M   'P 1'
#
loop_
_entity.id
_entity.type
_entity.pdbx_description
1 polymer ?
#
loop_
_entity_poly.entity_id
_entity_poly.type
_entity_poly.pdbx_seq_one_letter_code
_entity_poly.pdbx_strand_id
1 'polypeptide(L)'
;MVSGLLHLIGWLMTLPFRLLGGLLHALLLPVKVAAGLLGVALFLLEVGFWVALAVWIGTRLRLNPALCAVLGLFRLPGVVVILVVGMVMSARRSY
;
A
#
# COMPACT_ATOMS: atom_id res chain seq x y z
N MET A 1 -8.13 -58.68 9.00
CA MET A 1 -9.06 -57.85 9.78
C MET A 1 -8.37 -56.72 10.56
N VAL A 2 -7.23 -56.98 11.22
CA VAL A 2 -6.50 -55.96 12.02
C VAL A 2 -6.01 -54.73 11.23
N SER A 3 -5.58 -54.91 9.97
CA SER A 3 -5.09 -53.82 9.11
C SER A 3 -6.13 -52.75 8.78
N GLY A 4 -7.40 -53.13 8.59
CA GLY A 4 -8.48 -52.17 8.31
C GLY A 4 -8.83 -51.31 9.53
N LEU A 5 -8.68 -51.88 10.73
CA LEU A 5 -9.01 -51.21 11.99
C LEU A 5 -7.94 -50.18 12.38
N LEU A 6 -6.65 -50.50 12.13
CA LEU A 6 -5.55 -49.54 12.27
C LEU A 6 -5.65 -48.37 11.29
N HIS A 7 -6.06 -48.64 10.04
CA HIS A 7 -6.24 -47.60 9.04
C HIS A 7 -7.41 -46.67 9.38
N LEU A 8 -8.50 -47.21 9.94
CA LEU A 8 -9.65 -46.43 10.40
C LEU A 8 -9.28 -45.51 11.59
N ILE A 9 -8.49 -46.02 12.55
CA ILE A 9 -7.99 -45.22 13.69
C ILE A 9 -7.05 -44.11 13.19
N GLY A 10 -6.16 -44.41 12.24
CA GLY A 10 -5.29 -43.40 11.64
C GLY A 10 -6.07 -42.29 10.92
N TRP A 11 -7.15 -42.65 10.21
CA TRP A 11 -8.01 -41.67 9.55
C TRP A 11 -8.79 -40.82 10.56
N LEU A 12 -9.31 -41.45 11.62
CA LEU A 12 -10.04 -40.77 12.70
C LEU A 12 -9.15 -39.79 13.48
N MET A 13 -7.87 -40.12 13.66
CA MET A 13 -6.91 -39.25 14.32
C MET A 13 -6.49 -38.06 13.44
N THR A 14 -6.43 -38.21 12.12
CA THR A 14 -5.97 -37.13 11.20
C THR A 14 -7.07 -36.13 10.83
N LEU A 15 -8.34 -36.53 10.90
CA LEU A 15 -9.51 -35.70 10.65
C LEU A 15 -9.64 -34.46 11.57
N PRO A 16 -9.50 -34.57 12.91
CA PRO A 16 -9.61 -33.42 13.79
C PRO A 16 -8.47 -32.41 13.56
N PHE A 17 -7.24 -32.85 13.29
CA PHE A 17 -6.13 -31.92 13.00
C PHE A 17 -6.34 -31.16 11.69
N ARG A 18 -6.94 -31.79 10.67
CA ARG A 18 -7.31 -31.10 9.42
C ARG A 18 -8.43 -30.09 9.62
N LEU A 19 -9.45 -30.43 10.40
CA LEU A 19 -10.53 -29.52 10.76
C LEU A 19 -10.00 -28.35 11.61
N LEU A 20 -9.15 -28.62 12.61
CA LEU A 20 -8.54 -27.60 13.47
C LEU A 20 -7.65 -26.64 12.67
N GLY A 21 -6.86 -27.16 11.74
CA GLY A 21 -6.03 -26.36 10.83
C GLY A 21 -6.88 -25.48 9.89
N GLY A 22 -7.99 -26.01 9.36
CA GLY A 22 -8.95 -25.24 8.56
C GLY A 22 -9.66 -24.15 9.36
N LEU A 23 -10.03 -24.44 10.61
CA LEU A 23 -10.67 -23.49 11.53
C LEU A 23 -9.72 -22.35 11.92
N LEU A 24 -8.45 -22.66 12.21
CA LEU A 24 -7.40 -21.68 12.41
C LEU A 24 -7.20 -20.80 11.18
N HIS A 25 -7.22 -21.38 9.97
CA HIS A 25 -7.09 -20.61 8.74
C HIS A 25 -8.29 -19.67 8.51
N ALA A 26 -9.50 -20.14 8.81
CA ALA A 26 -10.72 -19.33 8.75
C ALA A 26 -10.72 -18.19 9.78
N LEU A 27 -10.18 -18.45 10.99
CA LEU A 27 -10.05 -17.44 12.04
C LEU A 27 -8.97 -16.38 11.73
N LEU A 28 -7.91 -16.77 11.02
CA LEU A 28 -6.82 -15.87 10.60
C LEU A 28 -7.12 -15.13 9.30
N LEU A 29 -8.09 -15.60 8.51
CA LEU A 29 -8.55 -14.95 7.28
C LEU A 29 -8.97 -13.48 7.49
N PRO A 30 -9.84 -13.13 8.46
CA PRO A 30 -10.23 -11.74 8.70
C PRO A 30 -9.06 -10.86 9.11
N VAL A 31 -8.06 -11.40 9.83
CA VAL A 31 -6.86 -10.65 10.22
C VAL A 31 -5.98 -10.34 9.01
N LYS A 32 -5.81 -11.30 8.09
CA LYS A 32 -5.07 -11.08 6.84
C LYS A 32 -5.77 -10.06 5.94
N VAL A 33 -7.10 -10.13 5.84
CA VAL A 33 -7.90 -9.17 5.07
C VAL A 33 -7.83 -7.78 5.67
N ALA A 34 -7.97 -7.66 7.00
CA ALA A 34 -7.83 -6.39 7.69
C ALA A 34 -6.43 -5.78 7.50
N ALA A 35 -5.37 -6.58 7.61
CA ALA A 35 -4.00 -6.14 7.34
C ALA A 35 -3.81 -5.70 5.87
N GLY A 36 -4.42 -6.41 4.92
CA GLY A 36 -4.40 -6.03 3.50
C GLY A 36 -5.10 -4.70 3.24
N LEU A 37 -6.29 -4.47 3.83
CA LEU A 37 -7.02 -3.21 3.71
C LEU A 37 -6.25 -2.04 4.34
N LEU A 38 -5.59 -2.26 5.47
CA LEU A 38 -4.74 -1.27 6.13
C LEU A 38 -3.55 -0.89 5.24
N GLY A 39 -2.94 -1.86 4.55
CA GLY A 39 -1.90 -1.61 3.55
C GLY A 39 -2.38 -0.75 2.37
N VAL A 40 -3.57 -1.02 1.84
CA VAL A 40 -4.18 -0.20 0.76
C VAL A 40 -4.46 1.22 1.23
N ALA A 41 -4.98 1.39 2.45
CA ALA A 41 -5.26 2.71 3.01
C ALA A 41 -3.97 3.53 3.20
N LEU A 42 -2.91 2.92 3.72
CA LEU A 42 -1.61 3.57 3.88
C LEU A 42 -0.99 3.96 2.53
N PHE A 43 -1.13 3.11 1.51
CA PHE A 43 -0.66 3.42 0.16
C PHE A 43 -1.40 4.62 -0.45
N LEU A 44 -2.73 4.68 -0.33
CA LEU A 44 -3.52 5.83 -0.80
C LEU A 44 -3.17 7.12 -0.05
N LEU A 45 -2.93 7.02 1.26
CA LEU A 45 -2.46 8.14 2.08
C LEU A 45 -1.09 8.64 1.63
N GLU A 46 -0.16 7.73 1.35
CA GLU A 46 1.19 8.07 0.86
C GLU A 46 1.12 8.80 -0.48
N VAL A 47 0.36 8.26 -1.44
CA VAL A 47 0.19 8.87 -2.77
C VAL A 47 -0.49 10.23 -2.65
N GLY A 48 -1.57 10.33 -1.87
CA GLY A 48 -2.29 11.57 -1.64
C GLY A 48 -1.42 12.65 -0.99
N PHE A 49 -0.56 12.25 -0.04
CA PHE A 49 0.39 13.16 0.61
C PHE A 49 1.37 13.75 -0.41
N TRP A 50 1.99 12.93 -1.26
CA TRP A 50 2.93 13.43 -2.27
C TRP A 50 2.28 14.35 -3.30
N VAL A 51 1.08 14.00 -3.76
CA VAL A 51 0.32 14.84 -4.70
C VAL A 51 -0.07 16.17 -4.05
N ALA A 52 -0.61 16.15 -2.83
CA ALA A 52 -0.98 17.36 -2.10
C ALA A 52 0.25 18.25 -1.83
N LEU A 53 1.37 17.65 -1.43
CA LEU A 53 2.64 18.36 -1.22
C LEU A 53 3.15 19.01 -2.50
N ALA A 54 3.15 18.28 -3.62
CA ALA A 54 3.56 18.79 -4.92
C ALA A 54 2.69 19.95 -5.40
N VAL A 55 1.36 19.83 -5.24
CA VAL A 55 0.41 20.91 -5.58
C VAL A 55 0.61 22.12 -4.67
N TRP A 56 0.79 21.91 -3.37
CA TRP A 56 1.06 23.00 -2.41
C TRP A 56 2.33 23.76 -2.77
N ILE A 57 3.43 23.06 -3.08
CA ILE A 57 4.68 23.68 -3.54
C ILE A 57 4.47 24.42 -4.87
N GLY A 58 3.76 23.79 -5.81
CA GLY A 58 3.44 24.37 -7.11
C GLY A 58 2.65 25.68 -7.02
N THR A 59 1.63 25.73 -6.15
CA THR A 59 0.83 26.94 -5.92
C THR A 59 1.66 28.07 -5.31
N ARG A 60 2.58 27.76 -4.37
CA ARG A 60 3.53 28.74 -3.81
C ARG A 60 4.48 29.31 -4.86
N LEU A 61 4.87 28.51 -5.84
CA LEU A 61 5.76 28.90 -6.95
C LEU A 61 5.01 29.48 -8.16
N ARG A 62 3.67 29.63 -8.08
CA ARG A 62 2.79 30.05 -9.19
C ARG A 62 2.92 29.18 -10.45
N LEU A 63 3.22 27.90 -10.28
CA LEU A 63 3.25 26.90 -11.35
C LEU A 63 1.84 26.35 -11.60
N ASN A 64 1.63 25.71 -12.75
CA ASN A 64 0.35 25.07 -13.06
C ASN A 64 0.08 23.91 -12.08
N PRO A 65 -0.99 23.97 -11.26
CA PRO A 65 -1.26 22.96 -10.24
C PRO A 65 -1.53 21.58 -10.84
N ALA A 66 -2.09 21.50 -12.05
CA ALA A 66 -2.35 20.22 -12.72
C ALA A 66 -1.04 19.48 -13.06
N LEU A 67 -0.04 20.19 -13.59
CA LEU A 67 1.27 19.61 -13.87
C LEU A 67 1.99 19.19 -12.58
N CYS A 68 1.82 19.97 -11.50
CA CYS A 68 2.39 19.65 -10.21
C CYS A 68 1.75 18.40 -9.59
N ALA A 69 0.44 18.19 -9.76
CA ALA A 69 -0.24 16.97 -9.31
C ALA A 69 0.27 15.73 -10.05
N VAL A 70 0.47 15.82 -11.37
CA VAL A 70 1.03 14.74 -12.19
C VAL A 70 2.46 14.43 -11.75
N LEU A 71 3.29 15.46 -11.51
CA LEU A 71 4.63 15.28 -10.97
C LEU A 71 4.62 14.68 -9.54
N GLY A 72 3.63 15.03 -8.71
CA GLY A 72 3.44 14.46 -7.37
C GLY A 72 3.24 12.94 -7.35
N LEU A 73 2.74 12.34 -8.45
CA LEU A 73 2.66 10.88 -8.59
C LEU A 73 4.04 10.21 -8.61
N PHE A 74 5.08 10.94 -9.00
CA PHE A 74 6.46 10.47 -8.96
C PHE A 74 7.09 10.64 -7.57
N ARG A 75 6.33 11.02 -6.54
CA ARG A 75 6.81 11.21 -5.15
C ARG A 75 7.95 12.25 -5.07
N LEU A 76 9.02 11.91 -4.37
CA LEU A 76 10.17 12.78 -4.08
C LEU A 76 10.84 13.36 -5.35
N PRO A 77 11.17 12.60 -6.41
CA PRO A 77 11.78 13.17 -7.60
C PRO A 77 10.86 14.19 -8.31
N GLY A 78 9.55 13.96 -8.33
CA GLY A 78 8.60 14.92 -8.88
C GLY A 78 8.58 16.24 -8.11
N VAL A 79 8.58 16.17 -6.77
CA VAL A 79 8.66 17.36 -5.90
C VAL A 79 9.97 18.13 -6.11
N VAL A 80 11.10 17.42 -6.25
CA VAL A 80 12.41 18.04 -6.53
C VAL A 80 12.38 18.80 -7.86
N VAL A 81 11.79 18.22 -8.91
CA VAL A 81 11.66 18.91 -10.21
C VAL A 81 10.85 20.20 -10.07
N ILE A 82 9.71 20.19 -9.37
CA ILE A 82 8.89 21.39 -9.14
C ILE A 82 9.69 22.48 -8.41
N LEU A 83 10.44 22.10 -7.37
CA LEU A 83 11.31 23.00 -6.62
C LEU A 83 12.39 23.63 -7.50
N VAL A 84 13.11 22.82 -8.27
CA VAL A 84 14.19 23.30 -9.16
C VAL A 84 13.64 24.25 -10.21
N VAL A 85 12.54 23.88 -10.89
CA VAL A 85 11.89 24.73 -11.89
C VAL A 85 11.42 26.05 -11.26
N GLY A 86 10.83 26.00 -10.06
CA GLY A 86 10.43 27.20 -9.32
C GLY A 86 11.59 28.11 -8.98
N MET A 87 12.69 27.55 -8.47
CA MET A 87 13.91 28.31 -8.18
C MET A 87 14.48 28.97 -9.44
N VAL A 88 14.61 28.23 -10.55
CA VAL A 88 15.11 28.77 -11.82
C VAL A 88 14.22 29.91 -12.34
N MET A 89 12.89 29.74 -12.31
CA MET A 89 11.95 30.78 -12.73
C MET A 89 12.02 32.02 -11.84
N SER A 90 12.20 31.85 -10.52
CA SER A 90 12.37 32.98 -9.59
C SER A 90 13.68 33.73 -9.83
N ALA A 91 14.78 33.02 -10.09
CA ALA A 91 16.08 33.62 -10.38
C ALA A 91 16.05 34.45 -11.67
N ARG A 92 15.36 33.97 -12.71
CA ARG A 92 15.22 34.71 -13.99
C ARG A 92 14.41 36.00 -13.89
N ARG A 93 13.52 36.16 -12.90
CA ARG A 93 12.73 37.40 -12.72
C ARG A 93 13.48 38.51 -11.99
N SER A 94 14.64 38.21 -11.40
CA SER A 94 15.45 39.16 -10.63
C SER A 94 16.57 39.83 -11.44
N TYR A 95 16.72 39.48 -12.72
CA TYR A 95 17.62 40.10 -13.69
C TYR A 95 16.82 40.97 -14.66
#